data_AF-A0A1V1NYB4-F1
#
_entry.id   AF-A0A1V1NYB4-F1
#
_cell.length_a   1.000
_cell.length_b   1.000
_cell.length_c   1.000
_cell.angle_alpha   90.00
_cell.angle_beta   90.00
_cell.angle_gamma   90.00
#
_symmetry.space_group_name_H-M   'P 1'
#
loop_
_entity.id
_entity.type
_entity.pdbx_description
1 polymer ?
#
loop_
_entity_poly.entity_id
_entity_poly.type
_entity_poly.pdbx_seq_one_letter_code
_entity_poly.pdbx_strand_id
1 'polypeptide(L)'
;GTRLRYQTGVGFTQEDLNILSSAEFNTANPQSLNYAFVEAFMKKKSVVIDNKPENDRLSSDDQIAEIFQSEAIICCPIIFEERALGIVAIFDDQKENDVFKGPTNF
;
A
#
# COMPACT_ATOMS: atom_id res chain seq x y z
N GLY A 1 -3.52 18.92 8.38
CA GLY A 1 -2.64 18.16 7.48
C GLY A 1 -3.48 17.18 6.69
N THR A 2 -3.11 16.91 5.45
CA THR A 2 -3.76 15.89 4.62
C THR A 2 -3.40 14.49 5.14
N ARG A 3 -4.35 13.56 5.08
CA ARG A 3 -4.15 12.18 5.54
C ARG A 3 -4.54 11.22 4.43
N LEU A 4 -3.76 10.15 4.25
CA LEU A 4 -4.17 9.00 3.46
C LEU A 4 -4.89 8.02 4.37
N ARG A 5 -6.03 7.51 3.90
CA ARG A 5 -6.86 6.52 4.58
C ARG A 5 -7.30 5.49 3.56
N TYR A 6 -7.48 4.25 4.00
CA TYR A 6 -8.09 3.24 3.16
C TYR A 6 -9.52 3.64 2.80
N GLN A 7 -9.86 3.52 1.52
CA GLN A 7 -11.19 3.84 1.00
C GLN A 7 -11.91 2.62 0.43
N THR A 8 -11.19 1.80 -0.34
CA THR A 8 -11.72 0.61 -1.00
C THR A 8 -10.57 -0.27 -1.55
N GLY A 9 -10.86 -1.52 -1.87
CA GLY A 9 -9.90 -2.50 -2.39
C GLY A 9 -10.53 -3.88 -2.53
N VAL A 10 -9.78 -4.81 -3.13
CA VAL A 10 -10.17 -6.21 -3.35
C VAL A 10 -9.02 -7.13 -2.95
N GLY A 11 -9.29 -8.42 -2.72
CA GLY A 11 -8.26 -9.40 -2.37
C GLY A 11 -7.84 -9.40 -0.90
N PHE A 12 -8.64 -8.79 -0.02
CA PHE A 12 -8.36 -8.69 1.42
C PHE A 12 -9.36 -9.51 2.23
N THR A 13 -8.85 -10.21 3.25
CA THR A 13 -9.70 -10.86 4.26
C THR A 13 -10.38 -9.83 5.16
N GLN A 14 -11.34 -10.26 5.98
CA GLN A 14 -11.97 -9.33 6.94
C GLN A 14 -10.98 -8.77 7.97
N GLU A 15 -9.96 -9.55 8.33
CA GLU A 15 -8.89 -9.12 9.23
C GLU A 15 -8.02 -8.03 8.59
N ASP A 16 -7.60 -8.27 7.35
CA ASP A 16 -6.89 -7.29 6.52
C ASP A 16 -7.66 -5.96 6.41
N LEU A 17 -8.97 -6.03 6.15
CA LEU A 17 -9.84 -4.86 6.06
C LEU A 17 -9.96 -4.10 7.39
N ASN A 18 -9.98 -4.79 8.52
CA ASN A 18 -10.02 -4.15 9.84
C ASN A 18 -8.73 -3.38 10.10
N ILE A 19 -7.58 -3.93 9.69
CA ILE A 19 -6.28 -3.24 9.80
C ILE A 19 -6.26 -2.03 8.87
N LEU A 20 -6.55 -2.21 7.57
CA LEU A 20 -6.52 -1.15 6.56
C LEU A 20 -7.44 0.03 6.93
N SER A 21 -8.66 -0.25 7.38
CA SER A 21 -9.63 0.78 7.75
C SER A 21 -9.24 1.57 9.01
N SER A 22 -8.38 1.00 9.87
CA SER A 22 -7.84 1.70 11.04
C SER A 22 -6.55 2.49 10.75
N ALA A 23 -5.88 2.21 9.64
CA ALA A 23 -4.61 2.83 9.28
C ALA A 23 -4.80 4.27 8.76
N GLU A 24 -3.99 5.19 9.26
CA GLU A 24 -3.93 6.58 8.78
C GLU A 24 -2.50 7.05 8.61
N PHE A 25 -2.18 7.61 7.44
CA PHE A 25 -0.85 8.17 7.16
C PHE A 25 -0.94 9.69 7.06
N ASN A 26 -0.19 10.38 7.93
CA ASN A 26 -0.16 11.84 7.94
C ASN A 26 0.85 12.36 6.91
N THR A 27 0.38 13.02 5.86
CA THR A 27 1.24 13.52 4.78
C THR A 27 1.89 14.88 5.10
N ALA A 28 1.53 15.50 6.22
CA ALA A 28 2.08 16.79 6.65
C ALA A 28 3.25 16.65 7.63
N ASN A 29 3.56 15.43 8.09
CA ASN A 29 4.71 15.18 8.95
C ASN A 29 5.92 14.79 8.07
N PRO A 30 7.03 15.58 8.08
CA PRO A 30 8.22 15.27 7.31
C PRO A 30 8.85 13.92 7.65
N GLN A 31 8.69 13.42 8.88
CA GLN A 31 9.18 12.09 9.27
C GLN A 31 8.36 10.95 8.65
N SER A 32 7.17 11.25 8.12
CA SER A 32 6.31 10.30 7.42
C SER A 32 6.71 10.11 5.95
N LEU A 33 7.70 10.84 5.44
CA LEU A 33 8.26 10.65 4.10
C LEU A 33 8.97 9.30 3.91
N ASN A 34 9.29 8.61 5.01
CA ASN A 34 9.87 7.27 4.97
C ASN A 34 8.83 6.17 4.71
N TYR A 35 7.55 6.55 4.53
CA TYR A 35 6.50 5.65 4.08
C TYR A 35 6.29 5.82 2.56
N ALA A 36 6.49 4.78 1.77
CA ALA A 36 6.26 4.70 0.33
C ALA A 36 4.86 5.19 -0.08
N PHE A 37 3.83 4.97 0.74
CA PHE A 37 2.50 5.52 0.51
C PHE A 37 2.50 7.05 0.52
N VAL A 38 3.18 7.65 1.50
CA VAL A 38 3.31 9.10 1.63
C VAL A 38 4.26 9.64 0.56
N GLU A 39 5.36 8.94 0.28
CA GLU A 39 6.31 9.29 -0.77
C GLU A 39 5.63 9.36 -2.15
N ALA A 40 4.90 8.31 -2.52
CA ALA A 40 4.23 8.22 -3.82
C ALA A 40 3.22 9.37 -4.00
N PHE A 41 2.46 9.65 -2.94
CA PHE A 41 1.50 10.76 -2.91
C PHE A 41 2.19 12.13 -3.01
N MET A 42 3.19 12.40 -2.17
CA MET A 42 3.84 13.71 -2.08
C MET A 42 4.71 14.01 -3.30
N LYS A 43 5.44 13.02 -3.81
CA LYS A 43 6.30 13.17 -4.99
C LYS A 43 5.55 13.05 -6.30
N LYS A 44 4.27 12.63 -6.29
CA LYS A 44 3.46 12.36 -7.49
C LYS A 44 4.17 11.38 -8.44
N LYS A 45 4.81 10.36 -7.88
CA LYS A 45 5.56 9.33 -8.61
C LYS A 45 5.26 7.95 -8.05
N SER A 46 5.25 6.94 -8.91
CA SER A 46 5.14 5.57 -8.44
C SER A 46 6.37 5.15 -7.66
N VAL A 47 6.15 4.38 -6.59
CA VAL A 47 7.19 3.81 -5.73
C VAL A 47 6.99 2.30 -5.69
N VAL A 48 8.08 1.54 -5.74
CA VAL A 48 8.08 0.10 -5.54
C VAL A 48 8.93 -0.19 -4.31
N ILE A 49 8.34 -0.87 -3.34
CA ILE A 49 9.03 -1.41 -2.17
C ILE A 49 9.35 -2.87 -2.49
N ASP A 50 10.63 -3.23 -2.47
CA ASP A 50 11.08 -4.62 -2.44
C ASP A 50 11.38 -4.93 -0.97
N ASN A 51 10.61 -5.83 -0.38
CA ASN A 51 10.56 -6.07 1.06
C ASN A 51 11.58 -7.12 1.51
N LYS A 52 12.64 -7.33 0.72
CA LYS A 52 13.77 -8.18 1.09
C LYS A 52 14.50 -7.57 2.28
N PRO A 53 14.66 -8.32 3.39
CA PRO A 53 15.28 -7.79 4.60
C PRO A 53 16.78 -7.61 4.36
N GLU A 54 17.22 -6.40 4.03
CA GLU A 54 18.64 -6.04 4.04
C GLU A 54 19.06 -5.27 5.30
N ASN A 55 18.15 -4.79 6.17
CA ASN A 55 18.51 -4.09 7.41
C ASN A 55 17.48 -4.20 8.55
N ASP A 56 17.98 -4.34 9.79
CA ASP A 56 17.29 -4.56 11.09
C ASP A 56 16.35 -3.45 11.60
N ARG A 57 15.81 -2.58 10.74
CA ARG A 57 14.91 -1.49 11.16
C ARG A 57 13.62 -1.47 10.37
N LEU A 58 12.60 -2.12 10.92
CA LEU A 58 11.24 -2.13 10.38
C LEU A 58 10.60 -0.73 10.48
N SER A 59 10.38 -0.10 9.33
CA SER A 59 9.46 1.02 9.17
C SER A 59 8.00 0.55 9.36
N SER A 60 7.04 1.49 9.52
CA SER A 60 5.61 1.12 9.53
C SER A 60 5.11 0.58 8.18
N ASP A 61 5.85 0.80 7.10
CA ASP A 61 5.58 0.14 5.82
C ASP A 61 6.00 -1.32 5.85
N ASP A 62 7.12 -1.64 6.52
CA ASP A 62 7.55 -3.01 6.69
C ASP A 62 6.56 -3.78 7.56
N GLN A 63 5.94 -3.13 8.56
CA GLN A 63 4.83 -3.71 9.33
C GLN A 63 3.60 -3.98 8.46
N ILE A 64 3.29 -3.09 7.52
CA ILE A 64 2.17 -3.26 6.60
C ILE A 64 2.47 -4.39 5.61
N ALA A 65 3.67 -4.40 5.05
CA ALA A 65 4.12 -5.43 4.14
C ALA A 65 4.23 -6.80 4.83
N GLU A 66 4.66 -6.85 6.10
CA GLU A 66 4.64 -8.03 6.97
C GLU A 66 3.20 -8.50 7.26
N ILE A 67 2.28 -7.57 7.56
CA ILE A 67 0.84 -7.87 7.74
C ILE A 67 0.26 -8.50 6.47
N PHE A 68 0.61 -7.96 5.29
CA PHE A 68 0.15 -8.47 4.01
C PHE A 68 0.97 -9.64 3.47
N GLN A 69 2.02 -10.08 4.18
CA GLN A 69 2.96 -11.12 3.73
C GLN A 69 3.48 -10.87 2.31
N SER A 70 3.63 -9.59 1.96
CA SER A 70 3.99 -9.16 0.62
C SER A 70 5.50 -8.96 0.56
N GLU A 71 6.12 -9.60 -0.42
CA GLU A 71 7.52 -9.41 -0.77
C GLU A 71 7.71 -8.12 -1.58
N ALA A 72 6.66 -7.61 -2.23
CA ALA A 72 6.72 -6.35 -2.94
C ALA A 72 5.41 -5.56 -2.96
N ILE A 73 5.51 -4.25 -2.71
CA ILE A 73 4.37 -3.33 -2.78
C ILE A 73 4.62 -2.28 -3.86
N ILE A 74 3.64 -2.08 -4.73
CA ILE A 74 3.63 -1.01 -5.73
C ILE A 74 2.65 0.07 -5.31
N CYS A 75 3.13 1.30 -5.20
CA CYS A 75 2.34 2.47 -4.82
C CYS A 75 2.26 3.44 -6.00
N CYS A 76 1.06 3.69 -6.53
CA CYS A 76 0.83 4.57 -7.67
C CYS A 76 -0.09 5.74 -7.27
N PRO A 77 0.30 7.00 -7.48
CA PRO A 77 -0.55 8.13 -7.16
C PRO A 77 -1.71 8.27 -8.16
N ILE A 78 -2.89 8.65 -7.66
CA ILE A 78 -4.04 9.05 -8.47
C ILE A 78 -3.90 10.55 -8.73
N ILE A 79 -3.57 10.95 -9.96
CA ILE A 79 -3.31 12.35 -10.34
C ILE A 79 -4.50 12.95 -11.08
N PHE A 80 -4.93 14.14 -10.66
CA PHE A 80 -5.91 14.97 -11.36
C PHE A 80 -5.47 16.43 -11.32
N GLU A 81 -5.46 17.11 -12.46
CA GLU A 81 -5.03 18.53 -12.58
C GLU A 81 -3.75 18.84 -11.79
N GLU A 82 -2.70 18.03 -11.97
CA GLU A 82 -1.40 18.15 -11.29
C GLU A 82 -1.39 17.91 -9.77
N ARG A 83 -2.51 17.49 -9.18
CA ARG A 83 -2.62 17.17 -7.75
C ARG A 83 -2.79 15.67 -7.54
N ALA A 84 -2.14 15.13 -6.52
CA ALA A 84 -2.45 13.79 -6.04
C ALA A 84 -3.74 13.82 -5.23
N LEU A 85 -4.73 12.99 -5.61
CA LEU A 85 -5.98 12.81 -4.89
C LEU A 85 -5.91 11.65 -3.89
N GLY A 86 -5.02 10.70 -4.13
CA GLY A 86 -4.80 9.52 -3.31
C GLY A 86 -3.73 8.63 -3.95
N ILE A 87 -3.67 7.37 -3.51
CA ILE A 87 -2.81 6.34 -4.10
C ILE A 87 -3.61 5.06 -4.34
N VAL A 88 -3.14 4.26 -5.27
CA VAL A 88 -3.47 2.84 -5.41
C VAL A 88 -2.24 2.06 -4.93
N ALA A 89 -2.43 1.17 -3.97
CA ALA A 89 -1.40 0.25 -3.51
C ALA A 89 -1.74 -1.17 -3.99
N ILE A 90 -0.75 -1.86 -4.55
CA ILE A 90 -0.83 -3.24 -4.99
C ILE A 90 0.17 -4.02 -4.18
N PHE A 91 -0.28 -5.10 -3.55
CA PHE A 91 0.53 -6.02 -2.78
C PHE A 91 0.69 -7.28 -3.64
N ASP A 92 1.90 -7.84 -3.71
CA ASP A 92 2.00 -9.22 -4.17
C ASP A 92 1.45 -10.13 -3.07
N ASP A 93 0.49 -10.98 -3.44
CA ASP A 93 -0.09 -11.92 -2.49
C ASP A 93 0.54 -13.29 -2.75
N GLN A 94 1.43 -13.69 -1.83
CA GLN A 94 2.02 -15.04 -1.84
C GLN A 94 1.11 -16.06 -1.14
N LYS A 95 -0.05 -15.66 -0.59
CA LYS A 95 -1.05 -16.63 -0.12
C LYS A 95 -1.65 -17.27 -1.37
N GLU A 96 -1.08 -18.42 -1.76
CA GLU A 96 -1.63 -19.32 -2.75
C GLU A 96 -3.00 -19.81 -2.28
N ASN A 97 -4.04 -19.02 -2.49
CA ASN A 97 -5.42 -19.36 -2.16
C ASN A 97 -6.36 -18.71 -3.18
N ASP A 98 -6.63 -19.41 -4.28
CA ASP A 98 -7.93 -19.59 -4.95
C ASP A 98 -8.90 -18.38 -5.17
N VAL A 99 -8.49 -17.12 -5.01
CA VAL A 99 -9.40 -15.95 -5.06
C VAL A 99 -9.69 -15.48 -6.50
N PHE A 100 -8.86 -15.83 -7.48
CA PHE A 100 -9.15 -15.60 -8.90
C PHE A 100 -9.34 -16.90 -9.68
N LYS A 101 -10.47 -17.58 -9.48
CA LYS A 101 -11.09 -18.36 -10.56
C LYS A 101 -11.93 -17.40 -11.41
N GLY A 102 -11.26 -16.64 -12.27
CA GLY A 102 -11.96 -16.03 -13.41
C GLY A 102 -12.65 -17.13 -14.22
N PRO A 103 -13.73 -16.84 -14.97
CA PRO A 103 -14.38 -17.85 -15.79
C PRO A 103 -13.38 -18.35 -16.84
N THR A 104 -12.81 -19.53 -16.60
CA THR A 104 -12.08 -20.30 -17.60
C THR A 104 -13.10 -20.86 -18.57
N ASN A 105 -13.46 -20.06 -19.57
CA ASN A 105 -13.96 -20.50 -20.89
C ASN A 105 -13.95 -19.29 -21.83
N PHE A 106 -12.95 -19.25 -22.72
CA PHE A 106 -13.07 -18.64 -24.04
C PHE A 106 -13.09 -19.76 -25.07
#